data_AF-A0A1I1UY78-F1
#
_entry.id   AF-A0A1I1UY78-F1
#
_cell.length_a   1.000
_cell.length_b   1.000
_cell.length_c   1.000
_cell.angle_alpha   90.00
_cell.angle_beta   90.00
_cell.angle_gamma   90.00
#
_symmetry.space_group_name_H-M   'P 1'
#
loop_
_entity.id
_entity.type
_entity.pdbx_description
1 polymer ?
#
loop_
_entity_poly.entity_id
_entity_poly.type
_entity_poly.pdbx_seq_one_letter_code
_entity_poly.pdbx_strand_id
1 'polypeptide(L)'
;MRGRAGGLLGLVLACAPGRAPEATRPVAEAGRPEPREASAIAVEPRAGHFVIRGAEVVGVGVADVEVKDGRIAAIGTVAAGPPELQRPGRWIVPAAVDSHVHLSYLPGGRRMLDGGVAAAVDLAAPLTALRGGEAPPELLVLPSGPMITARGGYPTRDWGSDGYGLEVDGAAAAARAVETLADAGAKLIKVPVTDAPTLPPATLRAIVTAAHARGLKVAAHALLDRHARTAAEAGVDLLAHAPVEPLQAGTVAAWSGRAVISTLSAFGGAAGENLTTLRAAGVTVLYGTDFGNTQLAGISGEEVDLLREAGLDGQAIVTAMTTAPAQYWGLDRQTPPGPGVLVVGGVASFSIVTADPRVTPATLAEPEAVFIAGARR
;
A
#
# COMPACT_ATOMS: atom_id res chain seq x y z
N MET A 1 44.23 -30.48 -45.13
CA MET A 1 44.27 -29.21 -45.90
C MET A 1 43.86 -28.10 -44.94
N ARG A 2 44.82 -27.33 -44.40
CA ARG A 2 45.03 -25.87 -44.63
C ARG A 2 43.71 -25.07 -44.62
N GLY A 3 43.46 -24.05 -43.81
CA GLY A 3 44.24 -23.25 -42.85
C GLY A 3 43.53 -21.89 -42.72
N ARG A 4 43.30 -21.37 -41.50
CA ARG A 4 43.82 -20.11 -40.89
C ARG A 4 42.63 -19.21 -40.48
N ALA A 5 42.68 -18.28 -39.53
CA ALA A 5 43.44 -17.99 -38.31
C ALA A 5 43.01 -16.58 -37.83
N GLY A 6 43.07 -16.32 -36.52
CA GLY A 6 43.02 -14.99 -35.89
C GLY A 6 41.81 -14.82 -34.95
N GLY A 7 41.91 -14.72 -33.61
CA GLY A 7 43.04 -14.46 -32.72
C GLY A 7 42.91 -13.05 -32.12
N LEU A 8 42.40 -12.94 -30.89
CA LEU A 8 42.66 -11.78 -30.03
C LEU A 8 42.99 -12.25 -28.62
N LEU A 9 44.14 -11.76 -28.16
CA LEU A 9 44.93 -12.20 -27.02
C LEU A 9 44.54 -11.39 -25.78
N GLY A 10 44.44 -12.06 -24.63
CA GLY A 10 44.37 -11.40 -23.33
C GLY A 10 45.71 -10.79 -22.92
N LEU A 11 45.67 -9.76 -22.08
CA LEU A 11 46.83 -9.31 -21.33
C LEU A 11 46.40 -8.85 -19.93
N VAL A 12 46.80 -9.65 -18.94
CA VAL A 12 46.91 -9.30 -17.52
C VAL A 12 48.28 -8.64 -17.35
N LEU A 13 48.37 -7.49 -16.66
CA LEU A 13 49.64 -7.03 -16.09
C LEU A 13 49.42 -6.31 -14.76
N ALA A 14 50.07 -6.81 -13.71
CA ALA A 14 50.12 -6.24 -12.37
C ALA A 14 51.52 -5.66 -12.07
N CYS A 15 51.50 -4.54 -11.34
CA CYS A 15 52.46 -3.96 -10.39
C CYS A 15 53.93 -3.66 -10.78
N ALA A 16 54.32 -2.40 -10.51
CA ALA A 16 55.66 -2.00 -10.04
C ALA A 16 55.54 -0.89 -8.96
N PRO A 17 56.48 -0.78 -8.00
CA PRO A 17 56.32 0.00 -6.76
C PRO A 17 56.87 1.43 -6.84
N GLY A 18 56.23 2.37 -6.12
CA GLY A 18 56.63 3.78 -6.07
C GLY A 18 56.66 4.36 -4.65
N ARG A 19 57.88 4.63 -4.17
CA ARG A 19 58.36 5.51 -3.08
C ARG A 19 57.34 6.29 -2.21
N ALA A 20 57.52 6.16 -0.89
CA ALA A 20 57.02 7.09 0.13
C ALA A 20 57.88 8.36 0.24
N PRO A 21 57.27 9.50 0.62
CA PRO A 21 57.97 10.47 1.46
C PRO A 21 57.14 11.03 2.62
N GLU A 22 57.82 11.02 3.77
CA GLU A 22 57.98 12.09 4.77
C GLU A 22 56.78 12.60 5.61
N ALA A 23 56.94 12.38 6.93
CA ALA A 23 56.06 12.83 7.99
C ALA A 23 56.11 14.36 8.15
N THR A 24 54.95 14.99 8.06
CA THR A 24 54.75 16.41 8.38
C THR A 24 54.42 16.58 9.87
N ARG A 25 55.07 17.59 10.47
CA ARG A 25 54.97 17.98 11.89
C ARG A 25 53.57 18.52 12.24
N PRO A 26 53.11 18.39 13.50
CA PRO A 26 51.80 18.87 13.90
C PRO A 26 51.76 20.40 13.94
N VAL A 27 50.74 20.98 13.30
CA VAL A 27 50.38 22.40 13.39
C VAL A 27 49.57 22.62 14.66
N ALA A 28 49.87 23.71 15.36
CA ALA A 28 49.28 24.10 16.64
C ALA A 28 47.75 24.22 16.59
N GLU A 29 47.12 23.74 17.66
CA GLU A 29 45.68 23.74 17.89
C GLU A 29 45.16 25.19 18.05
N ALA A 30 44.41 25.67 17.05
CA ALA A 30 43.59 26.86 17.20
C ALA A 30 42.36 26.51 18.05
N GLY A 31 42.09 27.31 19.09
CA GLY A 31 41.07 27.06 20.11
C GLY A 31 39.70 26.69 19.54
N ARG A 32 39.13 25.60 20.06
CA ARG A 32 37.74 25.21 19.79
C ARG A 32 36.81 26.27 20.39
N PRO A 33 35.82 26.78 19.63
CA PRO A 33 34.72 27.51 20.23
C PRO A 33 33.94 26.55 21.14
N GLU A 34 33.49 27.06 22.29
CA GLU A 34 32.71 26.29 23.25
C GLU A 34 31.47 25.67 22.61
N PRO A 35 31.05 24.45 23.03
CA PRO A 35 29.87 23.83 22.49
C PRO A 35 28.64 24.67 22.88
N ARG A 36 27.92 25.18 21.88
CA ARG A 36 26.53 25.60 22.07
C ARG A 36 25.79 24.43 22.71
N GLU A 37 25.08 24.71 23.81
CA GLU A 37 24.23 23.76 24.52
C GLU A 37 23.44 22.93 23.50
N ALA A 38 23.66 21.62 23.53
CA ALA A 38 22.87 20.68 22.77
C ALA A 38 21.41 20.85 23.23
N SER A 39 20.57 21.37 22.32
CA SER A 39 19.11 21.30 22.45
C SER A 39 18.75 19.92 22.97
N ALA A 40 18.09 19.86 24.13
CA ALA A 40 17.58 18.62 24.70
C ALA A 40 16.83 17.86 23.60
N ILE A 41 17.37 16.71 23.20
CA ILE A 41 16.67 15.80 22.29
C ILE A 41 15.44 15.36 23.08
N ALA A 42 14.27 15.89 22.74
CA ALA A 42 13.02 15.48 23.36
C ALA A 42 12.93 13.95 23.24
N VAL A 43 12.90 13.27 24.38
CA VAL A 43 12.80 11.80 24.41
C VAL A 43 11.40 11.44 23.95
N GLU A 44 11.34 10.73 22.84
CA GLU A 44 10.07 10.44 22.19
C GLU A 44 9.34 9.33 22.97
N PRO A 45 8.06 9.53 23.31
CA PRO A 45 7.33 8.60 24.16
C PRO A 45 7.19 7.24 23.46
N ARG A 46 7.55 6.17 24.18
CA ARG A 46 7.57 4.80 23.64
C ARG A 46 6.17 4.20 23.42
N ALA A 47 5.14 4.74 24.08
CA ALA A 47 3.69 4.57 23.85
C ALA A 47 2.97 5.19 25.06
N GLY A 48 1.68 5.53 24.93
CA GLY A 48 0.84 5.91 26.06
C GLY A 48 0.08 7.21 25.85
N HIS A 49 0.47 8.26 26.56
CA HIS A 49 -0.18 9.57 26.56
C HIS A 49 0.82 10.68 26.24
N PHE A 50 0.58 11.46 25.19
CA PHE A 50 1.41 12.60 24.79
C PHE A 50 0.63 13.57 23.90
N VAL A 51 1.19 14.76 23.67
CA VAL A 51 0.63 15.77 22.76
C VAL A 51 1.68 16.19 21.75
N ILE A 52 1.31 16.21 20.47
CA ILE A 52 2.11 16.85 19.42
C ILE A 52 1.65 18.30 19.30
N ARG A 53 2.59 19.24 19.39
CA ARG A 53 2.33 20.68 19.42
C ARG A 53 2.67 21.36 18.11
N GLY A 54 1.74 22.19 17.62
CA GLY A 54 1.98 23.16 16.54
C GLY A 54 2.27 22.56 15.16
N ALA A 55 1.86 21.32 14.90
CA ALA A 55 1.97 20.70 13.57
C ALA A 55 0.78 21.07 12.68
N GLU A 56 0.97 21.03 11.38
CA GLU A 56 -0.09 21.14 10.38
C GLU A 56 -0.77 19.79 10.20
N VAL A 57 -2.03 19.66 10.63
CA VAL A 57 -2.80 18.43 10.44
C VAL A 57 -3.51 18.50 9.08
N VAL A 58 -3.23 17.54 8.19
CA VAL A 58 -3.80 17.53 6.84
C VAL A 58 -5.34 17.52 6.91
N GLY A 59 -5.96 18.52 6.28
CA GLY A 59 -7.42 18.69 6.27
C GLY A 59 -7.98 19.49 7.45
N VAL A 60 -7.16 19.87 8.43
CA VAL A 60 -7.56 20.66 9.61
C VAL A 60 -6.80 21.99 9.71
N GLY A 61 -5.49 21.98 9.44
CA GLY A 61 -4.58 23.11 9.65
C GLY A 61 -3.76 22.97 10.93
N VAL A 62 -3.13 24.06 11.38
CA VAL A 62 -2.30 24.07 12.59
C VAL A 62 -3.13 23.69 13.81
N ALA A 63 -2.76 22.61 14.47
CA ALA A 63 -3.45 22.09 15.65
C ALA A 63 -2.50 21.29 16.54
N ASP A 64 -2.86 21.14 17.82
CA ASP A 64 -2.27 20.12 18.67
C ASP A 64 -3.03 18.80 18.49
N VAL A 65 -2.32 17.68 18.62
CA VAL A 65 -2.90 16.34 18.57
C VAL A 65 -2.55 15.61 19.86
N GLU A 66 -3.56 15.34 20.69
CA GLU A 66 -3.39 14.52 21.89
C GLU A 66 -3.60 13.05 21.55
N VAL A 67 -2.62 12.23 21.90
CA VAL A 67 -2.69 10.78 21.79
C VAL A 67 -2.77 10.21 23.19
N LYS A 68 -3.74 9.34 23.45
CA LYS A 68 -3.93 8.65 24.73
C LYS A 68 -4.44 7.24 24.51
N ASP A 69 -3.79 6.26 25.13
CA ASP A 69 -4.19 4.84 25.11
C ASP A 69 -4.38 4.31 23.66
N GLY A 70 -3.47 4.72 22.78
CA GLY A 70 -3.47 4.36 21.36
C GLY A 70 -4.53 5.05 20.50
N ARG A 71 -5.19 6.09 21.02
CA ARG A 71 -6.27 6.83 20.34
C ARG A 71 -5.97 8.30 20.24
N ILE A 72 -6.60 8.95 19.26
CA ILE A 72 -6.63 10.41 19.16
C ILE A 72 -7.64 10.92 20.19
N ALA A 73 -7.17 11.52 21.28
CA ALA A 73 -8.02 12.06 22.34
C ALA A 73 -8.57 13.45 21.98
N ALA A 74 -7.79 14.26 21.27
CA ALA A 74 -8.18 15.60 20.82
C ALA A 74 -7.38 16.03 19.58
N ILE A 75 -8.01 16.86 18.74
CA ILE A 75 -7.37 17.63 17.67
C ILE A 75 -7.82 19.08 17.83
N GLY A 76 -6.88 20.00 18.04
CA GLY A 76 -7.17 21.41 18.30
C GLY A 76 -6.28 21.95 19.42
N THR A 77 -6.80 22.85 20.26
CA THR A 77 -6.05 23.35 21.42
C THR A 77 -6.13 22.35 22.57
N VAL A 78 -4.98 21.87 23.06
CA VAL A 78 -4.90 20.94 24.19
C VAL A 78 -4.26 21.63 25.40
N ALA A 79 -4.74 21.37 26.62
CA ALA A 79 -4.14 21.94 27.83
C ALA A 79 -2.72 21.40 28.07
N ALA A 80 -1.93 22.09 28.89
CA ALA A 80 -0.64 21.58 29.36
C ALA A 80 -0.84 20.39 30.31
N GLY A 81 0.14 19.47 30.37
CA GLY A 81 0.13 18.35 31.31
C GLY A 81 0.79 17.08 30.76
N PRO A 82 0.33 16.53 29.62
CA PRO A 82 0.96 15.36 29.01
C PRO A 82 2.36 15.71 28.47
N PRO A 83 3.26 14.71 28.31
CA PRO A 83 4.52 14.90 27.59
C PRO A 83 4.30 15.53 26.20
N GLU A 84 5.13 16.50 25.85
CA GLU A 84 4.94 17.30 24.64
C GLU A 84 6.02 17.01 23.59
N LEU A 85 5.57 16.86 22.33
CA LEU A 85 6.40 16.75 21.15
C LEU A 85 6.22 18.00 20.30
N GLN A 86 7.21 18.89 20.33
CA GLN A 86 7.20 20.11 19.52
C GLN A 86 7.46 19.74 18.05
N ARG A 87 6.52 20.06 17.16
CA ARG A 87 6.60 19.78 15.71
C ARG A 87 6.17 20.96 14.83
N PRO A 88 6.62 22.20 15.11
CA PRO A 88 6.32 23.34 14.24
C PRO A 88 6.87 23.12 12.83
N GLY A 89 6.09 23.48 11.82
CA GLY A 89 6.47 23.33 10.41
C GLY A 89 6.59 21.88 9.95
N ARG A 90 5.95 20.94 10.66
CA ARG A 90 5.77 19.55 10.23
C ARG A 90 4.32 19.26 9.96
N TRP A 91 4.07 18.22 9.19
CA TRP A 91 2.74 17.82 8.77
C TRP A 91 2.37 16.47 9.35
N ILE A 92 1.16 16.37 9.91
CA ILE A 92 0.57 15.10 10.36
C ILE A 92 -0.40 14.63 9.28
N VAL A 93 -0.17 13.43 8.77
CA VAL A 93 -0.99 12.76 7.76
C VAL A 93 -1.48 11.41 8.31
N PRO A 94 -2.74 10.99 8.09
CA PRO A 94 -3.17 9.66 8.48
C PRO A 94 -2.24 8.58 7.91
N ALA A 95 -2.04 7.49 8.66
CA ALA A 95 -1.25 6.38 8.16
C ALA A 95 -1.91 5.79 6.91
N ALA A 96 -1.10 5.34 5.96
CA ALA A 96 -1.56 4.86 4.67
C ALA A 96 -2.28 3.50 4.81
N VAL A 97 -3.15 3.24 3.83
CA VAL A 97 -3.79 1.95 3.58
C VAL A 97 -3.31 1.43 2.24
N ASP A 98 -2.61 0.30 2.24
CA ASP A 98 -2.22 -0.38 1.01
C ASP A 98 -3.33 -1.35 0.56
N SER A 99 -4.03 -1.02 -0.51
CA SER A 99 -5.19 -1.79 -0.96
C SER A 99 -4.84 -3.03 -1.78
N HIS A 100 -3.56 -3.35 -1.98
CA HIS A 100 -3.16 -4.60 -2.65
C HIS A 100 -1.78 -5.07 -2.20
N VAL A 101 -1.76 -6.13 -1.40
CA VAL A 101 -0.54 -6.82 -0.97
C VAL A 101 -0.72 -8.34 -1.03
N HIS A 102 0.39 -9.07 -0.87
CA HIS A 102 0.46 -10.53 -0.74
C HIS A 102 1.35 -10.91 0.46
N LEU A 103 0.85 -10.70 1.68
CA LEU A 103 1.65 -10.85 2.91
C LEU A 103 2.02 -12.31 3.21
N SER A 104 1.18 -13.25 2.77
CA SER A 104 1.48 -14.68 2.89
C SER A 104 2.57 -15.13 1.92
N TYR A 105 2.75 -14.41 0.81
CA TYR A 105 3.77 -14.72 -0.20
C TYR A 105 5.12 -14.12 0.19
N LEU A 106 5.11 -12.86 0.64
CA LEU A 106 6.29 -12.17 1.15
C LEU A 106 5.98 -11.55 2.51
N PRO A 107 6.50 -12.10 3.62
CA PRO A 107 6.30 -11.50 4.94
C PRO A 107 6.94 -10.11 5.03
N GLY A 108 6.11 -9.09 5.30
CA GLY A 108 6.54 -7.69 5.34
C GLY A 108 5.83 -6.81 6.36
N GLY A 109 4.88 -7.35 7.12
CA GLY A 109 3.95 -6.52 7.92
C GLY A 109 4.62 -5.59 8.93
N ARG A 110 5.71 -6.02 9.58
CA ARG A 110 6.49 -5.15 10.49
C ARG A 110 7.08 -3.95 9.75
N ARG A 111 7.69 -4.18 8.59
CA ARG A 111 8.28 -3.13 7.76
C ARG A 111 7.23 -2.19 7.18
N MET A 112 6.05 -2.71 6.82
CA MET A 112 4.90 -1.88 6.42
C MET A 112 4.50 -0.90 7.53
N LEU A 113 4.35 -1.40 8.76
CA LEU A 113 4.05 -0.55 9.92
C LEU A 113 5.13 0.51 10.14
N ASP A 114 6.39 0.11 10.07
CA ASP A 114 7.53 1.01 10.27
C ASP A 114 7.64 2.04 9.12
N GLY A 115 7.15 1.69 7.92
CA GLY A 115 7.08 2.54 6.72
C GLY A 115 5.77 3.32 6.55
N GLY A 116 4.93 3.42 7.58
CA GLY A 116 3.74 4.29 7.57
C GLY A 116 2.46 3.67 7.03
N VAL A 117 2.42 2.36 6.79
CA VAL A 117 1.23 1.62 6.36
C VAL A 117 0.60 0.92 7.57
N ALA A 118 -0.62 1.33 7.93
CA ALA A 118 -1.33 0.83 9.11
C ALA A 118 -2.44 -0.18 8.79
N ALA A 119 -2.86 -0.25 7.53
CA ALA A 119 -3.79 -1.26 7.06
C ALA A 119 -3.40 -1.76 5.68
N ALA A 120 -3.67 -3.04 5.40
CA ALA A 120 -3.37 -3.66 4.13
C ALA A 120 -4.49 -4.62 3.68
N VAL A 121 -4.74 -4.71 2.38
CA VAL A 121 -5.70 -5.64 1.79
C VAL A 121 -4.93 -6.76 1.09
N ASP A 122 -5.03 -7.98 1.64
CA ASP A 122 -4.30 -9.15 1.12
C ASP A 122 -5.14 -9.83 0.02
N LEU A 123 -4.69 -9.68 -1.23
CA LEU A 123 -5.41 -10.08 -2.44
C LEU A 123 -4.93 -11.39 -3.05
N ALA A 124 -4.40 -12.29 -2.24
CA ALA A 124 -4.50 -13.74 -2.40
C ALA A 124 -3.65 -14.38 -1.31
N ALA A 125 -4.25 -15.27 -0.53
CA ALA A 125 -3.54 -16.00 0.51
C ALA A 125 -4.10 -17.41 0.65
N PRO A 126 -3.32 -18.40 1.10
CA PRO A 126 -3.85 -19.72 1.43
C PRO A 126 -5.00 -19.65 2.43
N LEU A 127 -5.96 -20.58 2.33
CA LEU A 127 -7.12 -20.64 3.24
C LEU A 127 -6.72 -20.67 4.72
N THR A 128 -5.56 -21.24 5.04
CA THR A 128 -5.01 -21.28 6.40
C THR A 128 -4.69 -19.88 6.94
N ALA A 129 -4.28 -18.93 6.09
CA ALA A 129 -3.97 -17.56 6.50
C ALA A 129 -5.20 -16.80 7.00
N LEU A 130 -6.42 -17.18 6.57
CA LEU A 130 -7.66 -16.60 7.08
C LEU A 130 -7.90 -16.94 8.57
N ARG A 131 -7.32 -18.03 9.06
CA ARG A 131 -7.51 -18.53 10.44
C ARG A 131 -6.47 -18.01 11.44
N GLY A 132 -5.53 -17.19 10.98
CA GLY A 132 -4.43 -16.66 11.77
C GLY A 132 -3.27 -16.28 10.85
N GLY A 133 -3.11 -14.98 10.61
CA GLY A 133 -2.04 -14.46 9.75
C GLY A 133 -0.73 -14.26 10.50
N GLU A 134 0.38 -14.20 9.76
CA GLU A 134 1.71 -13.87 10.29
C GLU A 134 1.94 -12.36 10.47
N ALA A 135 0.96 -11.54 10.06
CA ALA A 135 1.02 -10.10 10.21
C ALA A 135 1.05 -9.70 11.70
N PRO A 136 1.85 -8.67 12.08
CA PRO A 136 1.79 -8.12 13.42
C PRO A 136 0.37 -7.67 13.77
N PRO A 137 -0.08 -7.83 15.04
CA PRO A 137 -1.45 -7.52 15.44
C PRO A 137 -1.83 -6.04 15.26
N GLU A 138 -0.85 -5.13 15.18
CA GLU A 138 -1.07 -3.71 14.94
C GLU A 138 -1.35 -3.38 13.47
N LEU A 139 -1.00 -4.27 12.53
CA LEU A 139 -1.32 -4.12 11.11
C LEU A 139 -2.73 -4.65 10.87
N LEU A 140 -3.66 -3.76 10.50
CA LEU A 140 -5.00 -4.17 10.14
C LEU A 140 -5.00 -4.83 8.76
N VAL A 141 -5.20 -6.13 8.70
CA VAL A 141 -5.25 -6.88 7.43
C VAL A 141 -6.69 -7.23 7.04
N LEU A 142 -7.04 -6.94 5.79
CA LEU A 142 -8.29 -7.36 5.15
C LEU A 142 -8.00 -8.47 4.13
N PRO A 143 -8.02 -9.75 4.52
CA PRO A 143 -7.65 -10.83 3.62
C PRO A 143 -8.82 -11.27 2.74
N SER A 144 -8.50 -11.63 1.50
CA SER A 144 -9.46 -12.26 0.57
C SER A 144 -9.48 -13.79 0.65
N GLY A 145 -8.39 -14.40 1.14
CA GLY A 145 -8.17 -15.84 1.01
C GLY A 145 -7.70 -16.19 -0.42
N PRO A 146 -7.85 -17.46 -0.86
CA PRO A 146 -7.42 -17.85 -2.19
C PRO A 146 -8.30 -17.22 -3.27
N MET A 147 -7.72 -16.91 -4.42
CA MET A 147 -8.49 -16.45 -5.58
C MET A 147 -9.40 -17.57 -6.05
N ILE A 148 -10.71 -17.33 -6.15
CA ILE A 148 -11.62 -18.31 -6.76
C ILE A 148 -11.36 -18.28 -8.27
N THR A 149 -11.02 -19.43 -8.86
CA THR A 149 -10.62 -19.53 -10.26
C THR A 149 -11.15 -20.79 -10.94
N ALA A 150 -11.06 -20.85 -12.28
CA ALA A 150 -11.39 -22.06 -13.03
C ALA A 150 -10.33 -23.15 -12.83
N ARG A 151 -10.68 -24.40 -13.14
CA ARG A 151 -9.70 -25.50 -13.16
C ARG A 151 -8.54 -25.20 -14.10
N GLY A 152 -7.31 -25.25 -13.60
CA GLY A 152 -6.11 -24.87 -14.32
C GLY A 152 -6.07 -23.40 -14.76
N GLY A 153 -6.87 -22.53 -14.14
CA GLY A 153 -6.85 -21.09 -14.40
C GLY A 153 -5.71 -20.39 -13.64
N TYR A 154 -5.53 -19.10 -13.90
CA TYR A 154 -4.63 -18.28 -13.08
C TYR A 154 -5.14 -18.21 -11.63
N PRO A 155 -4.29 -18.23 -10.58
CA PRO A 155 -2.83 -18.38 -10.62
C PRO A 155 -2.34 -19.82 -10.40
N THR A 156 -3.20 -20.85 -10.43
CA THR A 156 -2.86 -22.21 -9.94
C THR A 156 -1.82 -22.97 -10.77
N ARG A 157 -1.56 -22.50 -11.99
CA ARG A 157 -0.52 -23.05 -12.89
C ARG A 157 0.81 -22.27 -12.87
N ASP A 158 0.90 -21.26 -12.03
CA ASP A 158 2.05 -20.35 -11.94
C ASP A 158 2.43 -20.15 -10.46
N TRP A 159 2.58 -18.92 -9.98
CA TRP A 159 2.99 -18.61 -8.61
C TRP A 159 2.00 -19.09 -7.53
N GLY A 160 0.74 -19.38 -7.90
CA GLY A 160 -0.33 -19.64 -6.95
C GLY A 160 -0.69 -21.11 -6.71
N SER A 161 0.17 -22.05 -7.12
CA SER A 161 -0.06 -23.51 -6.96
C SER A 161 -0.25 -23.93 -5.50
N ASP A 162 0.33 -23.20 -4.56
CA ASP A 162 0.43 -23.59 -3.15
C ASP A 162 -0.73 -23.02 -2.31
N GLY A 163 -1.94 -23.11 -2.87
CA GLY A 163 -3.17 -22.74 -2.20
C GLY A 163 -3.57 -21.27 -2.33
N TYR A 164 -2.94 -20.49 -3.21
CA TYR A 164 -3.35 -19.10 -3.51
C TYR A 164 -4.49 -19.02 -4.53
N GLY A 165 -4.78 -20.12 -5.24
CA GLY A 165 -5.98 -20.28 -6.05
C GLY A 165 -6.87 -21.40 -5.53
N LEU A 166 -8.18 -21.18 -5.59
CA LEU A 166 -9.23 -22.15 -5.27
C LEU A 166 -10.00 -22.47 -6.55
N GLU A 167 -9.70 -23.62 -7.15
CA GLU A 167 -10.33 -24.04 -8.40
C GLU A 167 -11.76 -24.50 -8.17
N VAL A 168 -12.68 -23.99 -8.99
CA VAL A 168 -14.10 -24.35 -8.97
C VAL A 168 -14.58 -24.82 -10.32
N ASP A 169 -15.65 -25.62 -10.30
CA ASP A 169 -16.27 -26.21 -11.48
C ASP A 169 -17.76 -25.85 -11.53
N GLY A 170 -18.05 -24.78 -12.27
CA GLY A 170 -19.41 -24.25 -12.43
C GLY A 170 -19.91 -23.40 -11.26
N ALA A 171 -21.05 -22.74 -11.49
CA ALA A 171 -21.64 -21.72 -10.62
C ALA A 171 -21.93 -22.21 -9.19
N ALA A 172 -22.44 -23.44 -9.03
CA ALA A 172 -22.79 -23.97 -7.71
C ALA A 172 -21.54 -24.22 -6.83
N ALA A 173 -20.44 -24.71 -7.43
CA ALA A 173 -19.18 -24.86 -6.72
C ALA A 173 -18.58 -23.49 -6.35
N ALA A 174 -18.69 -22.52 -7.26
CA ALA A 174 -18.20 -21.17 -7.06
C ALA A 174 -18.93 -20.45 -5.91
N ALA A 175 -20.26 -20.55 -5.83
CA ALA A 175 -21.04 -20.01 -4.72
C ALA A 175 -20.66 -20.67 -3.38
N ARG A 176 -20.48 -22.00 -3.34
CA ARG A 176 -20.01 -22.69 -2.13
C ARG A 176 -18.60 -22.27 -1.71
N ALA A 177 -17.72 -22.00 -2.68
CA ALA A 177 -16.39 -21.48 -2.40
C ALA A 177 -16.46 -20.10 -1.72
N VAL A 178 -17.32 -19.21 -2.20
CA VAL A 178 -17.57 -17.92 -1.53
C VAL A 178 -18.03 -18.11 -0.09
N GLU A 179 -19.02 -18.98 0.16
CA GLU A 179 -19.49 -19.23 1.53
C GLU A 179 -18.37 -19.77 2.42
N THR A 180 -17.56 -20.70 1.89
CA THR A 180 -16.41 -21.26 2.62
C THR A 180 -15.40 -20.17 3.01
N LEU A 181 -15.09 -19.24 2.09
CA LEU A 181 -14.16 -18.14 2.38
C LEU A 181 -14.75 -17.11 3.34
N ALA A 182 -16.03 -16.77 3.17
CA ALA A 182 -16.74 -15.86 4.06
C ALA A 182 -16.77 -16.41 5.50
N ASP A 183 -17.13 -17.68 5.66
CA ASP A 183 -17.19 -18.36 6.97
C ASP A 183 -15.80 -18.54 7.59
N ALA A 184 -14.75 -18.63 6.75
CA ALA A 184 -13.37 -18.67 7.21
C ALA A 184 -12.81 -17.29 7.61
N GLY A 185 -13.55 -16.19 7.38
CA GLY A 185 -13.18 -14.85 7.81
C GLY A 185 -12.66 -13.91 6.72
N ALA A 186 -12.79 -14.27 5.44
CA ALA A 186 -12.46 -13.38 4.33
C ALA A 186 -13.25 -12.06 4.43
N LYS A 187 -12.58 -10.94 4.10
CA LYS A 187 -13.15 -9.58 4.11
C LYS A 187 -13.58 -9.10 2.74
N LEU A 188 -13.17 -9.83 1.71
CA LEU A 188 -13.59 -9.67 0.32
C LEU A 188 -13.30 -10.96 -0.44
N ILE A 189 -13.73 -11.05 -1.70
CA ILE A 189 -13.41 -12.16 -2.60
C ILE A 189 -12.50 -11.66 -3.72
N LYS A 190 -11.49 -12.43 -4.09
CA LYS A 190 -10.62 -12.17 -5.25
C LYS A 190 -10.89 -13.18 -6.35
N VAL A 191 -10.96 -12.71 -7.59
CA VAL A 191 -11.10 -13.55 -8.79
C VAL A 191 -10.13 -13.08 -9.88
N PRO A 192 -9.64 -13.99 -10.74
CA PRO A 192 -8.96 -13.61 -11.96
C PRO A 192 -9.91 -13.68 -13.16
N VAL A 193 -9.88 -12.62 -13.97
CA VAL A 193 -10.54 -12.55 -15.27
C VAL A 193 -9.42 -12.40 -16.30
N THR A 194 -9.08 -13.54 -16.91
CA THR A 194 -7.95 -13.70 -17.83
C THR A 194 -8.43 -14.43 -19.08
N ASP A 195 -7.52 -14.71 -20.01
CA ASP A 195 -7.82 -15.69 -21.07
C ASP A 195 -7.91 -17.11 -20.51
N ALA A 196 -8.46 -18.03 -21.31
CA ALA A 196 -8.74 -19.39 -20.90
C ALA A 196 -7.45 -20.18 -20.54
N PRO A 197 -7.50 -21.08 -19.53
CA PRO A 197 -8.67 -21.42 -18.72
C PRO A 197 -9.09 -20.31 -17.75
N THR A 198 -10.38 -19.93 -17.78
CA THR A 198 -10.94 -18.83 -16.98
C THR A 198 -12.37 -19.13 -16.57
N LEU A 199 -12.87 -18.40 -15.57
CA LEU A 199 -14.24 -18.55 -15.09
C LEU A 199 -15.23 -18.15 -16.20
N PRO A 200 -16.19 -19.03 -16.56
CA PRO A 200 -17.27 -18.64 -17.46
C PRO A 200 -18.08 -17.47 -16.86
N PRO A 201 -18.65 -16.56 -17.68
CA PRO A 201 -19.39 -15.40 -17.17
C PRO A 201 -20.51 -15.73 -16.19
N ALA A 202 -21.20 -16.87 -16.38
CA ALA A 202 -22.24 -17.33 -15.44
C ALA A 202 -21.67 -17.72 -14.07
N THR A 203 -20.48 -18.35 -14.04
CA THR A 203 -19.77 -18.71 -12.81
C THR A 203 -19.27 -17.46 -12.09
N LEU A 204 -18.71 -16.49 -12.82
CA LEU A 204 -18.27 -15.21 -12.26
C LEU A 204 -19.44 -14.43 -11.63
N ARG A 205 -20.60 -14.37 -12.30
CA ARG A 205 -21.82 -13.78 -11.71
C ARG A 205 -22.31 -14.50 -10.46
N ALA A 206 -22.18 -15.82 -10.40
CA ALA A 206 -22.55 -16.58 -9.20
C ALA A 206 -21.64 -16.26 -8.01
N ILE A 207 -20.34 -16.05 -8.25
CA ILE A 207 -19.39 -15.57 -7.23
C ILE A 207 -19.80 -14.19 -6.73
N VAL A 208 -20.03 -13.24 -7.63
CA VAL A 208 -20.45 -11.88 -7.27
C VAL A 208 -21.75 -11.88 -6.48
N THR A 209 -22.75 -12.63 -6.93
CA THR A 209 -24.06 -12.75 -6.25
C THR A 209 -23.90 -13.31 -4.83
N ALA A 210 -23.13 -14.39 -4.66
CA ALA A 210 -22.88 -14.98 -3.35
C ALA A 210 -22.09 -14.03 -2.43
N ALA A 211 -21.07 -13.34 -2.97
CA ALA A 211 -20.26 -12.41 -2.19
C ALA A 211 -21.10 -11.23 -1.68
N HIS A 212 -21.91 -10.63 -2.57
CA HIS A 212 -22.82 -9.54 -2.22
C HIS A 212 -23.89 -9.98 -1.20
N ALA A 213 -24.39 -11.22 -1.28
CA ALA A 213 -25.30 -11.77 -0.27
C ALA A 213 -24.67 -11.89 1.13
N ARG A 214 -23.35 -11.99 1.22
CA ARG A 214 -22.57 -11.96 2.47
C ARG A 214 -22.06 -10.56 2.83
N GLY A 215 -22.40 -9.53 2.05
CA GLY A 215 -21.91 -8.16 2.23
C GLY A 215 -20.43 -7.97 1.85
N LEU A 216 -19.85 -8.92 1.12
CA LEU A 216 -18.46 -8.89 0.70
C LEU A 216 -18.33 -8.29 -0.70
N LYS A 217 -17.26 -7.51 -0.91
CA LYS A 217 -16.88 -7.00 -2.23
C LYS A 217 -16.13 -8.07 -3.03
N VAL A 218 -16.10 -7.92 -4.36
CA VAL A 218 -15.30 -8.74 -5.27
C VAL A 218 -14.27 -7.88 -6.00
N ALA A 219 -12.99 -8.24 -5.88
CA ALA A 219 -11.88 -7.67 -6.63
C ALA A 219 -11.52 -8.58 -7.81
N ALA A 220 -11.30 -8.01 -9.00
CA ALA A 220 -10.85 -8.76 -10.17
C ALA A 220 -9.41 -8.42 -10.57
N HIS A 221 -8.59 -9.44 -10.80
CA HIS A 221 -7.42 -9.31 -11.67
C HIS A 221 -7.90 -9.31 -13.12
N ALA A 222 -7.77 -8.16 -13.80
CA ALA A 222 -8.24 -7.96 -15.17
C ALA A 222 -7.36 -6.90 -15.87
N LEU A 223 -6.39 -7.35 -16.65
CA LEU A 223 -5.35 -6.48 -17.22
C LEU A 223 -5.72 -5.89 -18.59
N LEU A 224 -6.68 -6.50 -19.29
CA LEU A 224 -7.03 -6.15 -20.67
C LEU A 224 -8.46 -5.60 -20.75
N ASP A 225 -8.76 -4.81 -21.78
CA ASP A 225 -10.08 -4.18 -21.97
C ASP A 225 -11.23 -5.20 -21.90
N ARG A 226 -11.11 -6.31 -22.63
CA ARG A 226 -12.13 -7.39 -22.63
C ARG A 226 -12.32 -8.03 -21.24
N HIS A 227 -11.26 -8.10 -20.44
CA HIS A 227 -11.31 -8.67 -19.09
C HIS A 227 -11.99 -7.69 -18.14
N ALA A 228 -11.60 -6.42 -18.19
CA ALA A 228 -12.22 -5.36 -17.39
C ALA A 228 -13.71 -5.20 -17.75
N ARG A 229 -14.07 -5.34 -19.03
CA ARG A 229 -15.47 -5.34 -19.49
C ARG A 229 -16.25 -6.53 -18.94
N THR A 230 -15.69 -7.75 -19.02
CA THR A 230 -16.32 -8.97 -18.49
C THR A 230 -16.53 -8.88 -16.98
N ALA A 231 -15.53 -8.38 -16.23
CA ALA A 231 -15.64 -8.15 -14.79
C ALA A 231 -16.75 -7.13 -14.46
N ALA A 232 -16.83 -6.03 -15.22
CA ALA A 232 -17.85 -5.02 -15.05
C ALA A 232 -19.28 -5.56 -15.29
N GLU A 233 -19.48 -6.35 -16.33
CA GLU A 233 -20.76 -6.99 -16.67
C GLU A 233 -21.18 -8.05 -15.64
N ALA A 234 -20.22 -8.67 -14.96
CA ALA A 234 -20.51 -9.62 -13.90
C ALA A 234 -20.85 -8.95 -12.56
N GLY A 235 -20.63 -7.64 -12.42
CA GLY A 235 -20.91 -6.88 -11.19
C GLY A 235 -19.75 -6.83 -10.20
N VAL A 236 -18.51 -7.07 -10.65
CA VAL A 236 -17.30 -6.90 -9.81
C VAL A 236 -17.19 -5.46 -9.30
N ASP A 237 -16.76 -5.29 -8.05
CA ASP A 237 -16.74 -4.00 -7.35
C ASP A 237 -15.47 -3.18 -7.59
N LEU A 238 -14.33 -3.84 -7.81
CA LEU A 238 -13.07 -3.17 -8.07
C LEU A 238 -12.11 -3.94 -8.98
N LEU A 239 -11.29 -3.20 -9.71
CA LEU A 239 -10.15 -3.70 -10.46
C LEU A 239 -8.90 -3.72 -9.56
N ALA A 240 -8.17 -4.83 -9.63
CA ALA A 240 -6.83 -4.99 -9.08
C ALA A 240 -6.05 -5.83 -10.09
N HIS A 241 -5.56 -5.23 -11.17
CA HIS A 241 -4.88 -3.91 -11.20
C HIS A 241 -5.58 -2.85 -12.07
N ALA A 242 -5.03 -1.64 -12.13
CA ALA A 242 -5.28 -0.74 -13.26
C ALA A 242 -4.91 -1.46 -14.58
N PRO A 243 -5.82 -1.56 -15.57
CA PRO A 243 -5.55 -2.29 -16.81
C PRO A 243 -4.37 -1.70 -17.59
N VAL A 244 -3.58 -2.55 -18.24
CA VAL A 244 -2.35 -2.16 -18.96
C VAL A 244 -2.54 -2.04 -20.47
N GLU A 245 -3.66 -2.53 -21.02
CA GLU A 245 -4.04 -2.29 -22.41
C GLU A 245 -5.05 -1.14 -22.51
N PRO A 246 -5.02 -0.31 -23.59
CA PRO A 246 -5.96 0.78 -23.77
C PRO A 246 -7.42 0.35 -23.62
N LEU A 247 -8.16 1.04 -22.74
CA LEU A 247 -9.57 0.76 -22.51
C LEU A 247 -10.47 1.44 -23.54
N GLN A 248 -11.48 0.70 -24.03
CA GLN A 248 -12.53 1.26 -24.86
C GLN A 248 -13.49 2.13 -24.02
N ALA A 249 -14.08 3.15 -24.63
CA ALA A 249 -14.99 4.07 -23.95
C ALA A 249 -16.16 3.34 -23.24
N GLY A 250 -16.68 2.27 -23.85
CA GLY A 250 -17.74 1.45 -23.24
C GLY A 250 -17.30 0.67 -22.00
N THR A 251 -16.02 0.29 -21.92
CA THR A 251 -15.43 -0.34 -20.73
C THR A 251 -15.20 0.68 -19.64
N VAL A 252 -14.62 1.84 -19.98
CA VAL A 252 -14.41 2.96 -19.05
C VAL A 252 -15.73 3.39 -18.40
N ALA A 253 -16.77 3.61 -19.21
CA ALA A 253 -18.09 4.00 -18.73
C ALA A 253 -18.69 2.94 -17.79
N ALA A 254 -18.46 1.65 -18.06
CA ALA A 254 -18.98 0.56 -17.23
C ALA A 254 -18.32 0.48 -15.85
N TRP A 255 -17.16 1.12 -15.65
CA TRP A 255 -16.48 1.19 -14.36
C TRP A 255 -16.83 2.45 -13.54
N SER A 256 -17.53 3.43 -14.12
CA SER A 256 -17.96 4.63 -13.40
C SER A 256 -18.69 4.27 -12.09
N GLY A 257 -18.33 4.94 -10.99
CA GLY A 257 -18.89 4.67 -9.65
C GLY A 257 -18.33 3.43 -8.94
N ARG A 258 -17.36 2.73 -9.52
CA ARG A 258 -16.61 1.63 -8.90
C ARG A 258 -15.20 2.08 -8.50
N ALA A 259 -14.32 1.14 -8.15
CA ALA A 259 -12.95 1.43 -7.77
C ALA A 259 -11.90 0.70 -8.62
N VAL A 260 -10.68 1.23 -8.60
CA VAL A 260 -9.47 0.63 -9.16
C VAL A 260 -8.33 0.77 -8.16
N ILE A 261 -7.57 -0.30 -7.94
CA ILE A 261 -6.33 -0.27 -7.19
C ILE A 261 -5.19 0.03 -8.18
N SER A 262 -4.40 1.06 -7.88
CA SER A 262 -3.45 1.67 -8.82
C SER A 262 -2.37 0.67 -9.27
N THR A 263 -1.53 0.19 -8.36
CA THR A 263 -0.46 -0.80 -8.61
C THR A 263 0.38 -0.50 -9.86
N LEU A 264 0.61 0.78 -10.16
CA LEU A 264 1.25 1.20 -11.40
C LEU A 264 2.68 0.70 -11.50
N SER A 265 3.44 0.81 -10.41
CA SER A 265 4.85 0.38 -10.29
C SER A 265 5.02 -1.14 -10.52
N ALA A 266 4.05 -1.95 -10.09
CA ALA A 266 4.05 -3.40 -10.33
C ALA A 266 4.04 -3.78 -11.82
N PHE A 267 3.61 -2.85 -12.69
CA PHE A 267 3.59 -3.00 -14.15
C PHE A 267 4.47 -1.96 -14.85
N GLY A 268 5.47 -1.40 -14.16
CA GLY A 268 6.43 -0.44 -14.72
C GLY A 268 5.78 0.85 -15.23
N GLY A 269 4.65 1.26 -14.65
CA GLY A 269 3.92 2.48 -15.00
C GLY A 269 3.00 2.37 -16.23
N ALA A 270 2.92 1.21 -16.89
CA ALA A 270 2.22 1.04 -18.16
C ALA A 270 0.71 1.39 -18.13
N ALA A 271 0.08 1.35 -16.95
CA ALA A 271 -1.36 1.61 -16.78
C ALA A 271 -1.72 3.08 -16.50
N GLY A 272 -0.76 4.03 -16.51
CA GLY A 272 -0.99 5.43 -16.13
C GLY A 272 -2.08 6.15 -16.94
N GLU A 273 -2.11 5.97 -18.26
CA GLU A 273 -3.15 6.57 -19.13
C GLU A 273 -4.55 6.00 -18.85
N ASN A 274 -4.64 4.69 -18.60
CA ASN A 274 -5.90 4.05 -18.24
C ASN A 274 -6.39 4.49 -16.87
N LEU A 275 -5.49 4.63 -15.89
CA LEU A 275 -5.85 5.17 -14.57
C LEU A 275 -6.39 6.60 -14.69
N THR A 276 -5.74 7.43 -15.51
CA THR A 276 -6.20 8.79 -15.82
C THR A 276 -7.63 8.77 -16.38
N THR A 277 -7.88 7.90 -17.36
CA THR A 277 -9.17 7.77 -18.05
C THR A 277 -10.27 7.24 -17.12
N LEU A 278 -9.97 6.22 -16.30
CA LEU A 278 -10.89 5.69 -15.29
C LEU A 278 -11.23 6.76 -14.24
N ARG A 279 -10.24 7.48 -13.72
CA ARG A 279 -10.47 8.57 -12.76
C ARG A 279 -11.37 9.66 -13.36
N ALA A 280 -11.11 10.07 -14.60
CA ALA A 280 -11.94 11.05 -15.30
C ALA A 280 -13.40 10.59 -15.47
N ALA A 281 -13.64 9.28 -15.53
CA ALA A 281 -14.97 8.68 -15.57
C ALA A 281 -15.63 8.48 -14.19
N GLY A 282 -15.01 8.97 -13.11
CA GLY A 282 -15.55 8.88 -11.75
C GLY A 282 -15.25 7.55 -11.04
N VAL A 283 -14.23 6.82 -11.49
CA VAL A 283 -13.72 5.65 -10.76
C VAL A 283 -12.90 6.11 -9.56
N THR A 284 -13.16 5.53 -8.39
CA THR A 284 -12.38 5.80 -7.18
C THR A 284 -11.02 5.11 -7.27
N VAL A 285 -9.95 5.87 -7.14
CA VAL A 285 -8.58 5.34 -7.11
C VAL A 285 -8.22 4.98 -5.68
N LEU A 286 -7.77 3.74 -5.48
CA LEU A 286 -7.22 3.24 -4.23
C LEU A 286 -5.72 2.98 -4.43
N TYR A 287 -4.90 3.50 -3.54
CA TYR A 287 -3.47 3.20 -3.54
C TYR A 287 -3.26 1.71 -3.26
N GLY A 288 -2.37 1.07 -4.02
CA GLY A 288 -1.85 -0.25 -3.68
C GLY A 288 -0.54 -0.53 -4.40
N THR A 289 0.32 -1.34 -3.79
CA THR A 289 1.69 -1.58 -4.30
C THR A 289 1.89 -2.92 -4.97
N ASP A 290 0.96 -3.85 -4.79
CA ASP A 290 1.14 -5.26 -5.14
C ASP A 290 2.37 -5.86 -4.43
N PHE A 291 2.61 -5.45 -3.18
CA PHE A 291 3.73 -5.94 -2.38
C PHE A 291 3.71 -7.48 -2.31
N GLY A 292 4.85 -8.10 -2.58
CA GLY A 292 4.98 -9.52 -2.88
C GLY A 292 5.42 -9.74 -4.33
N ASN A 293 4.78 -9.03 -5.27
CA ASN A 293 5.29 -8.83 -6.62
C ASN A 293 6.34 -7.69 -6.60
N THR A 294 5.98 -6.54 -6.02
CA THR A 294 6.94 -5.50 -5.63
C THR A 294 7.59 -5.83 -4.28
N GLN A 295 8.74 -5.22 -3.97
CA GLN A 295 9.57 -5.63 -2.82
C GLN A 295 9.62 -4.62 -1.67
N LEU A 296 9.14 -3.39 -1.89
CA LEU A 296 9.19 -2.34 -0.87
C LEU A 296 8.02 -2.49 0.11
N ALA A 297 8.33 -2.89 1.34
CA ALA A 297 7.36 -2.94 2.43
C ALA A 297 7.22 -1.55 3.06
N GLY A 298 6.16 -0.81 2.71
CA GLY A 298 5.89 0.55 3.18
C GLY A 298 5.24 1.40 2.08
N ILE A 299 5.28 2.72 2.23
CA ILE A 299 4.83 3.63 1.18
C ILE A 299 5.87 3.66 0.05
N SER A 300 5.46 3.25 -1.15
CA SER A 300 6.26 3.35 -2.37
C SER A 300 6.28 4.77 -2.94
N GLY A 301 7.46 5.40 -2.94
CA GLY A 301 7.70 6.69 -3.60
C GLY A 301 7.53 6.61 -5.11
N GLU A 302 7.93 5.50 -5.73
CA GLU A 302 7.73 5.25 -7.17
C GLU A 302 6.23 5.22 -7.52
N GLU A 303 5.41 4.53 -6.72
CA GLU A 303 3.95 4.51 -6.93
C GLU A 303 3.34 5.92 -6.76
N VAL A 304 3.81 6.69 -5.78
CA VAL A 304 3.38 8.07 -5.56
C VAL A 304 3.72 8.97 -6.76
N ASP A 305 4.91 8.82 -7.34
CA ASP A 305 5.31 9.55 -8.55
C ASP A 305 4.48 9.13 -9.76
N LEU A 306 4.23 7.84 -9.95
CA LEU A 306 3.39 7.34 -11.04
C LEU A 306 1.92 7.81 -10.91
N LEU A 307 1.38 7.91 -9.70
CA LEU A 307 0.06 8.50 -9.47
C LEU A 307 0.03 9.99 -9.87
N ARG A 308 1.09 10.74 -9.56
CA ARG A 308 1.24 12.13 -9.96
C ARG A 308 1.32 12.27 -11.49
N GLU A 309 2.08 11.40 -12.14
CA GLU A 309 2.18 11.34 -13.62
C GLU A 309 0.85 10.96 -14.28
N ALA A 310 0.04 10.12 -13.62
CA ALA A 310 -1.34 9.81 -14.00
C ALA A 310 -2.35 10.94 -13.68
N GLY A 311 -1.88 12.14 -13.34
CA GLY A 311 -2.70 13.33 -13.20
C GLY A 311 -3.45 13.47 -11.87
N LEU A 312 -3.06 12.72 -10.84
CA LEU A 312 -3.51 12.99 -9.48
C LEU A 312 -2.69 14.14 -8.89
N ASP A 313 -3.35 15.20 -8.43
CA ASP A 313 -2.70 16.21 -7.60
C ASP A 313 -2.38 15.66 -6.20
N GLY A 314 -1.60 16.40 -5.41
CA GLY A 314 -1.17 15.91 -4.10
C GLY A 314 -2.33 15.66 -3.12
N GLN A 315 -3.42 16.42 -3.20
CA GLN A 315 -4.61 16.16 -2.39
C GLN A 315 -5.28 14.84 -2.80
N ALA A 316 -5.39 14.56 -4.09
CA ALA A 316 -5.92 13.31 -4.62
C ALA A 316 -5.02 12.11 -4.25
N ILE A 317 -3.69 12.27 -4.27
CA ILE A 317 -2.76 11.23 -3.83
C ILE A 317 -2.93 10.92 -2.35
N VAL A 318 -2.91 11.93 -1.47
CA VAL A 318 -3.15 11.74 -0.04
C VAL A 318 -4.49 11.04 0.19
N THR A 319 -5.54 11.46 -0.53
CA THR A 319 -6.87 10.84 -0.44
C THR A 319 -6.86 9.38 -0.87
N ALA A 320 -6.23 9.04 -1.99
CA ALA A 320 -6.11 7.67 -2.51
C ALA A 320 -5.34 6.74 -1.57
N MET A 321 -4.41 7.28 -0.77
CA MET A 321 -3.62 6.54 0.20
C MET A 321 -4.28 6.43 1.59
N THR A 322 -5.24 7.30 1.92
CA THR A 322 -5.77 7.42 3.29
C THR A 322 -7.30 7.33 3.33
N THR A 323 -8.00 8.44 3.12
CA THR A 323 -9.44 8.54 3.39
C THR A 323 -10.28 7.73 2.40
N ALA A 324 -9.90 7.64 1.12
CA ALA A 324 -10.62 6.85 0.13
C ALA A 324 -10.61 5.35 0.46
N PRO A 325 -9.45 4.69 0.69
CA PRO A 325 -9.45 3.29 1.11
C PRO A 325 -10.06 3.09 2.48
N ALA A 326 -9.88 4.01 3.44
CA ALA A 326 -10.54 3.90 4.74
C ALA A 326 -12.07 3.83 4.62
N GLN A 327 -12.67 4.70 3.80
CA GLN A 327 -14.12 4.71 3.55
C GLN A 327 -14.58 3.50 2.73
N TYR A 328 -13.83 3.16 1.66
CA TYR A 328 -14.18 2.10 0.72
C TYR A 328 -14.21 0.73 1.42
N TRP A 329 -13.22 0.48 2.29
CA TRP A 329 -13.10 -0.75 3.07
C TRP A 329 -13.84 -0.68 4.43
N GLY A 330 -14.41 0.47 4.78
CA GLY A 330 -15.15 0.67 6.03
C GLY A 330 -14.29 0.65 7.29
N LEU A 331 -13.01 0.99 7.18
CA LEU A 331 -12.09 1.14 8.31
C LEU A 331 -12.50 2.32 9.20
N ASP A 332 -12.95 3.41 8.58
CA ASP A 332 -13.44 4.62 9.24
C ASP A 332 -14.69 4.39 10.11
N ARG A 333 -15.47 3.35 9.78
CA ARG A 333 -16.71 2.97 10.45
C ARG A 333 -16.54 1.91 11.54
N GLN A 334 -15.31 1.46 11.78
CA GLN A 334 -15.03 0.56 12.89
C GLN A 334 -15.21 1.26 14.24
N THR A 335 -15.25 0.50 15.33
CA THR A 335 -15.29 1.04 16.70
C THR A 335 -14.08 0.54 17.48
N PRO A 336 -13.05 1.37 17.70
CA PRO A 336 -12.89 2.74 17.18
C PRO A 336 -12.73 2.84 15.66
N PRO A 337 -12.92 4.05 15.08
CA PRO A 337 -12.50 4.33 13.71
C PRO A 337 -11.03 3.93 13.50
N GLY A 338 -10.80 3.13 12.47
CA GLY A 338 -9.50 2.56 12.14
C GLY A 338 -8.55 3.53 11.42
N PRO A 339 -7.45 3.02 10.86
CA PRO A 339 -6.46 3.83 10.14
C PRO A 339 -6.98 4.47 8.84
N GLY A 340 -6.21 5.40 8.28
CA GLY A 340 -6.53 6.14 7.06
C GLY A 340 -7.40 7.39 7.28
N VAL A 341 -7.78 7.69 8.53
CA VAL A 341 -8.47 8.91 8.93
C VAL A 341 -7.88 9.47 10.23
N LEU A 342 -7.98 10.79 10.44
CA LEU A 342 -7.64 11.43 11.72
C LEU A 342 -8.90 12.01 12.35
N VAL A 343 -9.48 11.27 13.30
CA VAL A 343 -10.71 11.66 14.00
C VAL A 343 -10.57 11.41 15.50
N VAL A 344 -11.16 12.28 16.31
CA VAL A 344 -11.21 12.11 17.76
C VAL A 344 -11.91 10.79 18.11
N GLY A 345 -11.31 10.01 19.01
CA GLY A 345 -11.74 8.67 19.40
C GLY A 345 -11.21 7.54 18.50
N GLY A 346 -10.71 7.87 17.30
CA GLY A 346 -10.09 6.93 16.36
C GLY A 346 -8.73 6.43 16.80
N VAL A 347 -8.24 5.38 16.15
CA VAL A 347 -6.89 4.83 16.38
C VAL A 347 -5.84 5.88 16.01
N ALA A 348 -4.86 6.10 16.88
CA ALA A 348 -3.76 7.05 16.64
C ALA A 348 -2.70 6.45 15.71
N SER A 349 -3.03 6.31 14.42
CA SER A 349 -2.10 5.85 13.38
C SER A 349 -1.87 6.93 12.33
N PHE A 350 -0.66 7.49 12.30
CA PHE A 350 -0.29 8.62 11.46
C PHE A 350 1.22 8.71 11.23
N SER A 351 1.60 9.45 10.20
CA SER A 351 2.99 9.82 9.92
C SER A 351 3.20 11.31 10.12
N ILE A 352 4.41 11.67 10.56
CA ILE A 352 4.89 13.04 10.59
C ILE A 352 5.85 13.20 9.41
N VAL A 353 5.57 14.17 8.54
CA VAL A 353 6.36 14.45 7.33
C VAL A 353 6.89 15.89 7.33
N THR A 354 7.93 16.14 6.54
CA THR A 354 8.71 17.39 6.60
C THR A 354 8.17 18.51 5.72
N ALA A 355 7.31 18.19 4.75
CA ALA A 355 6.70 19.13 3.82
C ALA A 355 5.19 18.86 3.66
N ASP A 356 4.44 19.82 3.12
CA ASP A 356 3.01 19.62 2.82
C ASP A 356 2.86 18.50 1.78
N PRO A 357 2.27 17.34 2.12
CA PRO A 357 2.15 16.23 1.18
C PRO A 357 1.21 16.53 0.01
N ARG A 358 0.41 17.61 0.10
CA ARG A 358 -0.46 18.07 -1.01
C ARG A 358 0.32 18.85 -2.06
N VAL A 359 1.50 19.36 -1.70
CA VAL A 359 2.43 20.07 -2.59
C VAL A 359 3.59 19.15 -2.99
N THR A 360 4.12 18.37 -2.04
CA THR A 360 5.25 17.46 -2.24
C THR A 360 4.88 16.04 -1.81
N PRO A 361 4.08 15.28 -2.60
CA PRO A 361 3.58 13.96 -2.22
C PRO A 361 4.68 12.93 -1.90
N ALA A 362 5.85 13.05 -2.53
CA ALA A 362 6.99 12.15 -2.30
C ALA A 362 7.41 12.09 -0.81
N THR A 363 7.14 13.14 -0.03
CA THR A 363 7.43 13.15 1.42
C THR A 363 6.69 12.05 2.19
N LEU A 364 5.60 11.51 1.63
CA LEU A 364 4.83 10.41 2.24
C LEU A 364 5.64 9.12 2.32
N ALA A 365 6.57 8.89 1.39
CA ALA A 365 7.45 7.73 1.38
C ALA A 365 8.66 7.86 2.32
N GLU A 366 8.91 9.07 2.83
CA GLU A 366 10.03 9.40 3.71
C GLU A 366 9.55 10.09 4.99
N PRO A 367 8.74 9.41 5.83
CA PRO A 367 8.25 10.01 7.06
C PRO A 367 9.39 10.25 8.06
N GLU A 368 9.37 11.41 8.72
CA GLU A 368 10.29 11.74 9.82
C GLU A 368 10.01 10.85 11.05
N ALA A 369 8.74 10.54 11.27
CA ALA A 369 8.29 9.63 12.31
C ALA A 369 6.98 8.94 11.92
N VAL A 370 6.81 7.69 12.36
CA VAL A 370 5.58 6.93 12.19
C VAL A 370 5.04 6.52 13.56
N PHE A 371 3.74 6.70 13.75
CA PHE A 371 3.01 6.25 14.91
C PHE A 371 1.91 5.29 14.47
N ILE A 372 1.84 4.11 15.10
CA ILE A 372 0.76 3.15 14.88
C ILE A 372 0.12 2.84 16.22
N ALA A 373 -1.20 3.01 16.32
CA ALA A 373 -1.95 2.84 17.57
C ALA A 373 -1.28 3.56 18.76
N GLY A 374 -0.81 4.79 18.52
CA GLY A 374 -0.16 5.66 19.50
C GLY A 374 1.23 5.22 19.96
N ALA A 375 1.82 4.20 19.35
CA ALA A 375 3.21 3.79 19.59
C ALA A 375 4.11 4.26 18.44
N ARG A 376 5.24 4.85 18.77
CA ARG A 376 6.26 5.19 17.77
C ARG A 376 6.90 3.91 17.22
N ARG A 377 7.11 3.88 15.91
CA ARG A 377 7.73 2.75 15.18
C ARG A 377 9.22 2.89 15.03
#